data_AF-A0A7Z9PXE1-F1
#
_entry.id   AF-A0A7Z9PXE1-F1
#
_cell.length_a   1.000
_cell.length_b   1.000
_cell.length_c   1.000
_cell.angle_alpha   90.00
_cell.angle_beta   90.00
_cell.angle_gamma   90.00
#
_symmetry.space_group_name_H-M   'P 1'
#
loop_
_entity.id
_entity.type
_entity.pdbx_description
1 polymer ?
#
loop_
_entity_poly.entity_id
_entity_poly.type
_entity_poly.pdbx_seq_one_letter_code
_entity_poly.pdbx_strand_id
1 'polypeptide(L)'
;MHGSWRTNGSVLRDGKSGRRRRSRHSQARGITSPPQRVAQIARVVADTLSWAHQRGVIHRDISPQNIFITKSKQIKVMDFGIATAFKRGDRKGASGGALNFGTPAYLAPERTSRTDSDPRSDLYSLGCVMYEMVTGHPPFTGESPRAVLMLHRKAAVLPPSRKIEIPPQLEKIILKLLEKDPEKRYQDAGQVSAALADLIPSV
;
A
#
# COMPACT_ATOMS: atom_id res chain seq x y z
N MET A 1 22.01 -13.12 1.80
CA MET A 1 21.11 -12.14 2.46
C MET A 1 20.87 -10.93 1.56
N HIS A 2 19.99 -11.03 0.54
CA HIS A 2 19.57 -9.89 -0.28
C HIS A 2 18.10 -10.10 -0.68
N GLY A 3 17.17 -9.49 0.07
CA GLY A 3 15.74 -9.48 -0.27
C GLY A 3 15.48 -8.50 -1.42
N SER A 4 15.50 -9.00 -2.65
CA SER A 4 15.17 -8.24 -3.86
C SER A 4 13.66 -7.99 -3.93
N TRP A 5 13.23 -6.80 -3.52
CA TRP A 5 11.93 -6.27 -3.92
C TRP A 5 12.08 -5.82 -5.38
N ARG A 6 11.33 -6.49 -6.27
CA ARG A 6 11.60 -6.52 -7.71
C ARG A 6 11.71 -5.13 -8.33
N THR A 7 12.84 -4.91 -9.00
CA THR A 7 12.91 -4.09 -10.19
C THR A 7 12.48 -4.98 -11.37
N ASN A 8 11.28 -4.79 -11.89
CA ASN A 8 11.03 -5.08 -13.31
C ASN A 8 9.70 -4.49 -13.75
N GLY A 9 9.80 -3.41 -14.52
CA GLY A 9 8.77 -3.06 -15.49
C GLY A 9 8.68 -4.13 -16.59
N SER A 10 7.52 -4.16 -17.23
CA SER A 10 7.29 -4.69 -18.59
C SER A 10 7.78 -6.12 -18.88
N VAL A 11 6.89 -7.10 -18.73
CA VAL A 11 6.99 -8.35 -19.49
C VAL A 11 6.58 -8.06 -20.93
N LEU A 12 7.57 -8.01 -21.82
CA LEU A 12 7.37 -8.21 -23.25
C LEU A 12 6.73 -9.58 -23.44
N ARG A 13 5.52 -9.60 -24.02
CA ARG A 13 4.90 -10.83 -24.51
C ARG A 13 5.68 -11.27 -25.75
N ASP A 14 6.18 -12.49 -25.73
CA ASP A 14 6.44 -13.20 -26.97
C ASP A 14 5.53 -14.43 -27.04
N GLY A 15 4.90 -14.59 -28.20
CA GLY A 15 3.88 -15.60 -28.43
C GLY A 15 4.51 -16.94 -28.76
N LYS A 16 3.95 -18.02 -28.20
CA LYS A 16 3.57 -19.23 -28.94
C LYS A 16 2.78 -20.22 -28.07
N SER A 17 1.83 -20.85 -28.74
CA SER A 17 0.84 -21.85 -28.37
C SER A 17 1.27 -22.96 -27.38
N GLY A 18 0.30 -23.39 -26.56
CA GLY A 18 0.06 -24.83 -26.37
C GLY A 18 0.01 -25.37 -24.93
N ARG A 19 -1.14 -25.98 -24.59
CA ARG A 19 -1.44 -26.90 -23.48
C ARG A 19 -1.66 -26.31 -22.07
N ARG A 20 -2.95 -26.18 -21.76
CA ARG A 20 -3.52 -26.08 -20.41
C ARG A 20 -3.10 -27.28 -19.56
N ARG A 21 -2.35 -27.04 -18.48
CA ARG A 21 -2.33 -27.91 -17.29
C ARG A 21 -2.91 -27.14 -16.11
N ARG A 22 -4.02 -27.65 -15.58
CA ARG A 22 -4.60 -27.19 -14.30
C ARG A 22 -3.56 -27.49 -13.21
N SER A 23 -2.96 -26.44 -12.67
CA SER A 23 -1.97 -26.52 -11.59
C SER A 23 -2.62 -26.07 -10.29
N ARG A 24 -2.46 -26.89 -9.26
CA ARG A 24 -2.90 -26.67 -7.88
C ARG A 24 -2.40 -25.31 -7.38
N HIS A 25 -3.27 -24.56 -6.70
CA HIS A 25 -2.95 -23.27 -6.06
C HIS A 25 -1.90 -23.47 -4.96
N SER A 26 -0.62 -23.52 -5.32
CA SER A 26 0.45 -23.10 -4.42
C SER A 26 0.34 -21.59 -4.34
N GLN A 27 -0.17 -21.04 -3.23
CA GLN A 27 0.03 -19.61 -2.95
C GLN A 27 1.55 -19.39 -2.91
N ALA A 28 2.08 -18.77 -3.96
CA ALA A 28 3.48 -18.36 -3.99
C ALA A 28 3.70 -17.49 -2.75
N ARG A 29 4.61 -17.91 -1.84
CA ARG A 29 4.96 -17.08 -0.69
C ARG A 29 5.46 -15.73 -1.24
N GLY A 30 4.73 -14.66 -0.96
CA GLY A 30 5.16 -13.32 -1.33
C GLY A 30 6.56 -13.02 -0.76
N ILE A 31 7.32 -12.20 -1.47
CA ILE A 31 8.65 -11.77 -1.03
C ILE A 31 8.45 -10.92 0.23
N THR A 32 9.20 -11.19 1.30
CA THR A 32 9.18 -10.39 2.53
C THR A 32 10.42 -9.49 2.63
N SER A 33 10.34 -8.41 3.40
CA SER A 33 11.43 -7.49 3.72
C SER A 33 11.79 -7.58 5.21
N PRO A 34 13.08 -7.44 5.57
CA PRO A 34 13.48 -7.26 6.96
C PRO A 34 12.79 -6.04 7.61
N PRO A 35 12.36 -6.11 8.89
CA PRO A 35 11.67 -5.02 9.58
C PRO A 35 12.33 -3.64 9.46
N GLN A 36 13.65 -3.58 9.60
CA GLN A 36 14.43 -2.34 9.48
C GLN A 36 14.34 -1.75 8.07
N ARG A 37 14.33 -2.62 7.04
CA ARG A 37 14.18 -2.18 5.66
C ARG A 37 12.76 -1.66 5.38
N VAL A 38 11.75 -2.29 5.97
CA VAL A 38 10.37 -1.78 5.92
C VAL A 38 10.28 -0.40 6.56
N ALA A 39 10.86 -0.20 7.75
CA ALA A 39 10.87 1.08 8.42
C ALA A 39 11.57 2.17 7.60
N GLN A 40 12.74 1.88 7.01
CA GLN A 40 13.46 2.81 6.13
C GLN A 40 12.63 3.24 4.91
N ILE A 41 12.02 2.28 4.21
CA ILE A 41 11.20 2.57 3.03
C ILE A 41 9.97 3.39 3.43
N ALA A 42 9.25 2.94 4.46
CA ALA A 42 8.04 3.60 4.92
C ALA A 42 8.31 5.02 5.43
N ARG A 43 9.46 5.27 6.06
CA ARG A 43 9.84 6.60 6.52
C ARG A 43 10.04 7.56 5.35
N VAL A 44 10.76 7.15 4.31
CA VAL A 44 10.93 7.99 3.10
C VAL A 44 9.58 8.29 2.44
N VAL A 45 8.68 7.30 2.37
CA VAL A 45 7.32 7.50 1.84
C VAL A 45 6.53 8.47 2.73
N ALA A 46 6.62 8.34 4.06
CA ALA A 46 5.97 9.24 5.01
C ALA A 46 6.50 10.67 4.91
N ASP A 47 7.81 10.87 4.78
CA ASP A 47 8.43 12.19 4.56
C ASP A 47 7.93 12.81 3.24
N THR A 48 7.85 12.01 2.19
CA THR A 48 7.35 12.42 0.87
C THR A 48 5.87 12.81 0.91
N LEU A 49 5.05 12.03 1.62
CA LEU A 49 3.63 12.34 1.85
C LEU A 49 3.47 13.61 2.69
N SER A 50 4.26 13.78 3.74
CA SER A 50 4.24 14.97 4.60
C SER A 50 4.46 16.23 3.78
N TRP A 51 5.49 16.22 2.93
CA TRP A 51 5.80 17.34 2.05
C TRP A 51 4.66 17.68 1.08
N ALA A 52 3.99 16.66 0.52
CA ALA A 52 2.88 16.84 -0.42
C ALA A 52 1.59 17.30 0.28
N HIS A 53 1.25 16.70 1.42
CA HIS A 53 0.05 17.02 2.21
C HIS A 53 0.09 18.48 2.70
N GLN A 54 1.26 18.98 3.10
CA GLN A 54 1.46 20.40 3.46
C GLN A 54 1.16 21.37 2.30
N ARG A 55 1.15 20.88 1.06
CA ARG A 55 0.82 21.65 -0.16
C ARG A 55 -0.58 21.35 -0.68
N GLY A 56 -1.41 20.67 0.12
CA GLY A 56 -2.76 20.28 -0.25
C GLY A 56 -2.83 19.15 -1.29
N VAL A 57 -1.72 18.47 -1.58
CA VAL A 57 -1.65 17.39 -2.56
C VAL A 57 -1.76 16.04 -1.86
N ILE A 58 -2.82 15.29 -2.15
CA ILE A 58 -3.05 13.93 -1.65
C ILE A 58 -2.70 12.94 -2.77
N HIS A 59 -1.90 11.92 -2.45
CA HIS A 59 -1.35 10.98 -3.43
C HIS A 59 -2.43 10.10 -4.06
N ARG A 60 -3.36 9.57 -3.25
CA ARG A 60 -4.53 8.78 -3.67
C ARG A 60 -4.25 7.41 -4.30
N ASP A 61 -3.00 7.03 -4.50
CA ASP A 61 -2.67 5.68 -4.97
C ASP A 61 -1.38 5.11 -4.36
N ILE A 62 -1.19 5.27 -3.05
CA ILE A 62 -0.04 4.63 -2.38
C ILE A 62 -0.20 3.11 -2.46
N SER A 63 0.74 2.46 -3.13
CA SER A 63 0.78 1.02 -3.34
C SER A 63 2.19 0.60 -3.77
N PRO A 64 2.54 -0.70 -3.77
CA PRO A 64 3.88 -1.15 -4.14
C PRO A 64 4.29 -0.75 -5.56
N GLN A 65 3.33 -0.65 -6.49
CA GLN A 65 3.62 -0.26 -7.89
C GLN A 65 4.05 1.21 -8.04
N ASN A 66 3.78 2.06 -7.05
CA ASN A 66 4.11 3.48 -7.05
C ASN A 66 5.28 3.83 -6.10
N ILE A 67 5.94 2.83 -5.52
CA ILE A 67 7.12 2.99 -4.67
C ILE A 67 8.31 2.29 -5.34
N PHE A 68 9.22 3.07 -5.88
CA PHE A 68 10.37 2.58 -6.63
C PHE A 68 11.64 2.59 -5.81
N ILE A 69 12.42 1.52 -5.93
CA ILE A 69 13.79 1.45 -5.41
C ILE A 69 14.74 1.44 -6.62
N THR A 70 15.56 2.49 -6.75
CA THR A 70 16.52 2.59 -7.85
C THR A 70 17.68 1.61 -7.66
N LYS A 71 18.47 1.40 -8.72
CA LYS A 71 19.74 0.65 -8.63
C LYS A 71 20.72 1.26 -7.61
N SER A 72 20.66 2.58 -7.42
CA SER A 72 21.40 3.32 -6.39
C SER A 72 20.76 3.26 -4.99
N LYS A 73 19.78 2.36 -4.77
CA LYS A 73 19.05 2.13 -3.51
C LYS A 73 18.24 3.34 -3.01
N GLN A 74 18.02 4.35 -3.85
CA GLN A 74 17.14 5.47 -3.53
C GLN A 74 15.67 5.03 -3.61
N ILE A 75 14.86 5.51 -2.69
CA ILE A 75 13.41 5.28 -2.68
C ILE A 75 12.73 6.49 -3.31
N LYS A 76 11.82 6.25 -4.26
CA LYS A 76 11.05 7.30 -4.94
C LYS A 76 9.56 6.95 -4.91
N VAL A 77 8.74 7.94 -4.58
CA VAL A 77 7.27 7.85 -4.72
C VAL A 77 6.89 8.47 -6.06
N MET A 78 6.14 7.72 -6.86
CA MET A 78 5.76 8.10 -8.23
C MET A 78 4.24 8.33 -8.32
N ASP A 79 3.82 9.07 -9.35
CA ASP A 79 2.41 9.19 -9.74
C ASP A 79 1.46 9.75 -8.67
N PHE A 80 1.76 10.97 -8.20
CA PHE A 80 0.91 11.76 -7.31
C PHE A 80 -0.45 12.13 -7.93
N GLY A 81 -1.36 11.17 -8.03
CA GLY A 81 -2.80 11.38 -8.22
C GLY A 81 -3.26 12.18 -9.44
N ILE A 82 -2.36 12.64 -10.32
CA ILE A 82 -2.69 13.50 -11.47
C ILE A 82 -3.71 12.79 -12.35
N ALA A 83 -3.56 11.48 -12.56
CA ALA A 83 -4.50 10.65 -13.30
C ALA A 83 -5.92 10.57 -12.69
N THR A 84 -6.08 10.77 -11.37
CA THR A 84 -7.40 10.77 -10.71
C THR A 84 -8.10 12.13 -10.80
N ALA A 85 -7.34 13.22 -10.91
CA ALA A 85 -7.89 14.57 -11.09
C ALA A 85 -8.51 14.74 -12.49
N PHE A 86 -7.82 14.27 -13.54
CA PHE A 86 -8.32 14.34 -14.91
C PHE A 86 -9.58 13.48 -15.17
N LYS A 87 -9.75 12.36 -14.44
CA LYS A 87 -10.90 11.45 -14.65
C LYS A 87 -12.17 11.82 -13.88
N ARG A 88 -12.14 12.83 -13.00
CA ARG A 88 -13.36 13.37 -12.37
C ARG A 88 -14.23 14.16 -13.38
N GLY A 89 -13.67 14.58 -14.51
CA GLY A 89 -14.39 15.23 -15.62
C GLY A 89 -15.28 14.28 -16.43
N ASP A 90 -14.95 12.98 -16.52
CA ASP A 90 -15.67 11.98 -17.31
C ASP A 90 -16.74 11.23 -16.50
N ARG A 91 -17.44 11.90 -15.58
CA ARG A 91 -18.54 11.30 -14.80
C ARG A 91 -19.84 11.08 -15.59
N LYS A 92 -19.82 11.21 -16.92
CA LYS A 92 -20.96 10.88 -17.79
C LYS A 92 -20.54 9.81 -18.80
N GLY A 93 -20.76 8.54 -18.45
CA GLY A 93 -20.78 7.46 -19.44
C GLY A 93 -19.82 6.31 -19.15
N ALA A 94 -20.13 5.50 -18.14
CA ALA A 94 -19.67 4.11 -18.12
C ALA A 94 -20.73 3.24 -17.44
N SER A 95 -21.82 2.97 -18.16
CA SER A 95 -22.69 1.81 -17.90
C SER A 95 -21.85 0.56 -18.15
N GLY A 96 -21.18 0.05 -17.11
CA GLY A 96 -20.32 -1.12 -17.26
C GLY A 96 -19.25 -1.30 -16.17
N GLY A 97 -19.65 -1.31 -14.89
CA GLY A 97 -19.04 -2.15 -13.83
C GLY A 97 -17.55 -2.02 -13.46
N ALA A 98 -16.73 -1.21 -14.12
CA ALA A 98 -15.34 -0.98 -13.72
C ALA A 98 -15.28 0.18 -12.73
N LEU A 99 -15.41 -0.15 -11.44
CA LEU A 99 -15.08 0.74 -10.34
C LEU A 99 -13.59 1.14 -10.46
N ASN A 100 -13.29 2.29 -11.07
CA ASN A 100 -11.94 2.88 -11.19
C ASN A 100 -11.43 3.47 -9.85
N PHE A 101 -11.52 2.69 -8.78
CA PHE A 101 -10.84 2.96 -7.52
C PHE A 101 -9.39 2.47 -7.69
N GLY A 102 -8.42 3.04 -6.95
CA GLY A 102 -7.05 2.53 -6.94
C GLY A 102 -7.00 1.03 -6.60
N THR A 103 -5.81 0.42 -6.58
CA THR A 103 -5.71 -1.04 -6.34
C THR A 103 -6.45 -1.44 -5.04
N PRO A 104 -7.56 -2.21 -5.09
CA PRO A 104 -8.49 -2.36 -3.96
C PRO A 104 -7.85 -2.84 -2.66
N ALA A 105 -6.73 -3.56 -2.75
CA ALA A 105 -5.95 -4.08 -1.64
C ALA A 105 -5.29 -3.01 -0.74
N TYR A 106 -5.22 -1.76 -1.19
CA TYR A 106 -4.59 -0.66 -0.45
C TYR A 106 -5.57 0.49 -0.19
N LEU A 107 -6.84 0.37 -0.58
CA LEU A 107 -7.78 1.48 -0.48
C LEU A 107 -8.27 1.69 0.96
N ALA A 108 -8.19 2.93 1.44
CA ALA A 108 -8.74 3.30 2.73
C ALA A 108 -10.27 3.16 2.78
N PRO A 109 -10.86 2.70 3.90
CA PRO A 109 -12.30 2.44 4.02
C PRO A 109 -13.19 3.62 3.64
N GLU A 110 -12.81 4.82 4.08
CA GLU A 110 -13.57 6.06 3.92
C GLU A 110 -13.56 6.61 2.49
N ARG A 111 -12.63 6.17 1.63
CA ARG A 111 -12.59 6.60 0.21
C ARG A 111 -13.71 6.02 -0.64
N THR A 112 -14.40 5.00 -0.13
CA THR A 112 -15.59 4.45 -0.78
C THR A 112 -16.86 5.26 -0.48
N SER A 113 -16.83 6.10 0.57
CA SER A 113 -18.01 6.80 1.08
C SER A 113 -17.91 8.32 1.07
N ARG A 114 -16.70 8.90 1.12
CA ARG A 114 -16.50 10.36 1.17
C ARG A 114 -16.19 10.97 -0.20
N THR A 115 -16.78 12.12 -0.47
CA THR A 115 -16.50 12.96 -1.64
C THR A 115 -15.17 13.71 -1.52
N ASP A 116 -14.79 14.05 -0.28
CA ASP A 116 -13.59 14.81 0.04
C ASP A 116 -12.42 13.88 0.30
N SER A 117 -11.25 14.26 -0.21
CA SER A 117 -10.02 13.50 -0.03
C SER A 117 -9.39 13.86 1.31
N ASP A 118 -9.25 12.85 2.18
CA ASP A 118 -8.56 12.95 3.48
C ASP A 118 -7.09 12.48 3.32
N PRO A 119 -6.08 13.27 3.70
CA PRO A 119 -4.67 12.86 3.62
C PRO A 119 -4.35 11.61 4.44
N ARG A 120 -5.13 11.33 5.50
CA ARG A 120 -5.00 10.13 6.33
C ARG A 120 -5.39 8.85 5.60
N SER A 121 -6.04 8.96 4.43
CA SER A 121 -6.24 7.83 3.55
C SER A 121 -4.94 7.33 2.92
N ASP A 122 -3.98 8.21 2.60
CA ASP A 122 -2.65 7.79 2.11
C ASP A 122 -1.87 7.05 3.21
N LEU A 123 -2.05 7.45 4.47
CA LEU A 123 -1.45 6.78 5.63
C LEU A 123 -1.96 5.36 5.80
N TYR A 124 -3.28 5.14 5.63
CA TYR A 124 -3.85 3.79 5.63
C TYR A 124 -3.27 2.93 4.51
N SER A 125 -3.16 3.49 3.31
CA SER A 125 -2.54 2.81 2.17
C SER A 125 -1.07 2.45 2.43
N LEU A 126 -0.30 3.35 3.07
CA LEU A 126 1.06 3.06 3.53
C LEU A 126 1.08 1.91 4.56
N GLY A 127 0.14 1.88 5.50
CA GLY A 127 -0.03 0.75 6.43
C GLY A 127 -0.25 -0.59 5.72
N CYS A 128 -1.03 -0.59 4.62
CA CYS A 128 -1.26 -1.78 3.80
C CYS A 128 0.03 -2.23 3.10
N VAL A 129 0.80 -1.29 2.55
CA VAL A 129 2.11 -1.58 1.94
C VAL A 129 3.07 -2.16 2.98
N MET A 130 3.17 -1.55 4.16
CA MET A 130 4.05 -2.06 5.22
C MET A 130 3.66 -3.47 5.67
N TYR A 131 2.36 -3.73 5.81
CA TYR A 131 1.84 -5.06 6.14
C TYR A 131 2.24 -6.10 5.08
N GLU A 132 2.12 -5.76 3.80
CA GLU A 132 2.54 -6.63 2.71
C GLU A 132 4.05 -6.83 2.70
N MET A 133 4.82 -5.79 2.96
CA MET A 133 6.27 -5.88 2.99
C MET A 133 6.76 -6.88 4.05
N VAL A 134 6.10 -6.95 5.21
CA VAL A 134 6.51 -7.87 6.27
C VAL A 134 5.91 -9.27 6.08
N THR A 135 4.65 -9.39 5.65
CA THR A 135 3.95 -10.69 5.57
C THR A 135 3.94 -11.35 4.19
N GLY A 136 4.40 -10.62 3.16
CA GLY A 136 4.37 -11.03 1.75
C GLY A 136 2.98 -10.89 1.10
N HIS A 137 1.95 -10.47 1.83
CA HIS A 137 0.59 -10.34 1.31
C HIS A 137 -0.10 -9.10 1.91
N PRO A 138 -0.99 -8.42 1.17
CA PRO A 138 -1.76 -7.31 1.73
C PRO A 138 -2.63 -7.77 2.92
N PRO A 139 -3.09 -6.85 3.79
CA PRO A 139 -3.87 -7.21 4.97
C PRO A 139 -5.18 -7.93 4.64
N PHE A 140 -5.74 -7.66 3.46
CA PHE A 140 -6.95 -8.29 2.97
C PHE A 140 -6.78 -8.74 1.51
N THR A 141 -7.26 -9.96 1.23
CA THR A 141 -7.39 -10.53 -0.11
C THR A 141 -8.81 -11.08 -0.27
N GLY A 142 -9.29 -11.22 -1.50
CA GLY A 142 -10.64 -11.70 -1.76
C GLY A 142 -10.88 -11.99 -3.23
N GLU A 143 -11.97 -12.70 -3.51
CA GLU A 143 -12.30 -13.20 -4.85
C GLU A 143 -12.76 -12.10 -5.81
N SER A 144 -13.13 -10.92 -5.29
CA SER A 144 -13.50 -9.77 -6.10
C SER A 144 -13.04 -8.45 -5.46
N PRO A 145 -12.87 -7.38 -6.26
CA PRO A 145 -12.59 -6.04 -5.76
C PRO A 145 -13.57 -5.59 -4.67
N ARG A 146 -14.87 -5.84 -4.86
CA ARG A 146 -15.92 -5.47 -3.90
C ARG A 146 -15.78 -6.23 -2.58
N ALA A 147 -15.41 -7.51 -2.62
CA ALA A 147 -15.15 -8.29 -1.41
C ALA A 147 -13.98 -7.71 -0.61
N VAL A 148 -12.87 -7.36 -1.29
CA VAL A 148 -11.72 -6.71 -0.66
C VAL A 148 -12.12 -5.38 -0.01
N LEU A 149 -12.84 -4.51 -0.73
CA LEU A 149 -13.32 -3.23 -0.16
C LEU A 149 -14.21 -3.42 1.08
N MET A 150 -15.03 -4.47 1.11
CA MET A 150 -15.84 -4.80 2.27
C MET A 150 -14.99 -5.26 3.46
N LEU A 151 -13.93 -6.04 3.23
CA LEU A 151 -12.97 -6.43 4.27
C LEU A 151 -12.26 -5.19 4.84
N HIS A 152 -11.81 -4.27 3.98
CA HIS A 152 -11.23 -3.01 4.42
C HIS A 152 -12.18 -2.25 5.36
N ARG A 153 -13.50 -2.26 5.09
CA ARG A 153 -14.50 -1.56 5.93
C ARG A 153 -14.85 -2.28 7.25
N LYS A 154 -14.91 -3.61 7.25
CA LYS A 154 -15.55 -4.38 8.34
C LYS A 154 -14.61 -5.32 9.10
N ALA A 155 -13.61 -5.88 8.42
CA ALA A 155 -12.78 -6.91 9.01
C ALA A 155 -11.67 -6.30 9.88
N ALA A 156 -11.44 -6.91 11.03
CA ALA A 156 -10.25 -6.65 11.83
C ALA A 156 -9.00 -7.10 11.06
N VAL A 157 -7.92 -6.33 11.18
CA VAL A 157 -6.63 -6.70 10.59
C VAL A 157 -6.00 -7.80 11.46
N LEU A 158 -5.60 -8.91 10.84
CA LEU A 158 -4.84 -9.96 11.51
C LEU A 158 -3.42 -9.43 11.82
N PRO A 159 -2.98 -9.32 13.08
CA PRO A 159 -1.64 -8.79 13.41
C PRO A 159 -0.51 -9.53 12.67
N PRO A 160 0.48 -8.82 12.09
CA PRO A 160 1.64 -9.45 11.44
C PRO A 160 2.34 -10.53 12.27
N SER A 161 2.42 -10.36 13.60
CA SER A 161 3.01 -11.29 14.57
C SER A 161 2.35 -12.68 14.59
N ARG A 162 1.13 -12.80 14.06
CA ARG A 162 0.45 -14.10 13.86
C ARG A 162 0.96 -14.87 12.65
N LYS A 163 1.73 -14.24 11.76
CA LYS A 163 2.26 -14.84 10.52
C LYS A 163 3.79 -14.92 10.50
N ILE A 164 4.47 -13.96 11.12
CA ILE A 164 5.92 -13.81 11.09
C ILE A 164 6.43 -13.24 12.42
N GLU A 165 7.72 -13.41 12.71
CA GLU A 165 8.38 -12.69 13.78
C GLU A 165 8.65 -11.23 13.35
N ILE A 166 8.27 -10.27 14.19
CA ILE A 166 8.35 -8.83 13.91
C ILE A 166 8.56 -8.04 15.20
N PRO A 167 9.32 -6.92 15.19
CA PRO A 167 9.41 -6.04 16.34
C PRO A 167 8.03 -5.50 16.77
N PRO A 168 7.67 -5.57 18.07
CA PRO A 168 6.37 -5.11 18.56
C PRO A 168 6.04 -3.66 18.22
N GLN A 169 7.05 -2.77 18.23
CA GLN A 169 6.86 -1.38 17.85
C GLN A 169 6.46 -1.21 16.37
N LEU A 170 7.07 -1.98 15.46
CA LEU A 170 6.71 -1.92 14.03
C LEU A 170 5.28 -2.42 13.81
N GLU A 171 4.90 -3.51 14.46
CA GLU A 171 3.51 -4.01 14.42
C GLU A 171 2.51 -2.95 14.93
N LYS A 172 2.81 -2.29 16.05
CA LYS A 172 1.96 -1.23 16.61
C LYS A 172 1.76 -0.08 15.61
N ILE A 173 2.81 0.32 14.89
CA ILE A 173 2.73 1.37 13.86
C ILE A 173 1.84 0.90 12.70
N ILE A 174 2.08 -0.32 12.19
CA ILE A 174 1.29 -0.89 11.09
C ILE A 174 -0.20 -0.96 11.46
N LEU A 175 -0.53 -1.47 12.65
CA LEU A 175 -1.91 -1.60 13.10
C LEU A 175 -2.57 -0.24 13.32
N LYS A 176 -1.85 0.74 13.87
CA LYS A 176 -2.37 2.11 14.03
C LYS A 176 -2.66 2.79 12.69
N LEU A 177 -1.82 2.59 11.67
CA LEU A 177 -2.10 3.08 10.31
C LEU A 177 -3.34 2.42 9.70
N LEU A 178 -3.58 1.15 10.03
CA LEU A 178 -4.69 0.35 9.51
C LEU A 178 -5.99 0.46 10.32
N GLU A 179 -6.06 1.39 11.27
CA GLU A 179 -7.30 1.72 11.96
C GLU A 179 -8.39 2.13 10.96
N LYS A 180 -9.62 1.66 11.19
CA LYS A 180 -10.72 1.89 10.25
C LYS A 180 -11.21 3.32 10.32
N ASP A 181 -11.23 3.86 11.53
CA ASP A 181 -11.54 5.25 11.83
C ASP A 181 -10.30 6.13 11.60
N PRO A 182 -10.33 7.09 10.66
CA PRO A 182 -9.21 8.01 10.43
C PRO A 182 -8.76 8.78 11.68
N GLU A 183 -9.68 9.07 12.61
CA GLU A 183 -9.35 9.80 13.85
C GLU A 183 -8.47 8.98 14.80
N LYS A 184 -8.46 7.64 14.66
CA LYS A 184 -7.64 6.74 15.47
C LYS A 184 -6.25 6.49 14.88
N ARG A 185 -6.01 6.95 13.64
CA ARG A 185 -4.71 6.85 12.97
C ARG A 185 -3.74 7.92 13.47
N TYR A 186 -2.53 7.90 12.92
CA TYR A 186 -1.69 9.10 12.92
C TYR A 186 -2.39 10.22 12.15
N GLN A 187 -2.29 11.44 12.66
CA GLN A 187 -3.04 12.57 12.10
C GLN A 187 -2.33 13.23 10.93
N ASP A 188 -1.01 13.04 10.83
CA ASP A 188 -0.20 13.51 9.72
C ASP A 188 0.96 12.53 9.45
N ALA A 189 1.54 12.64 8.25
CA ALA A 189 2.63 11.77 7.83
C ALA A 189 3.95 12.04 8.60
N GLY A 190 4.12 13.23 9.18
CA GLY A 190 5.26 13.56 10.04
C GLY A 190 5.29 12.71 11.31
N GLN A 191 4.13 12.51 11.95
CA GLN A 191 4.01 11.60 13.10
C GLN A 191 4.41 10.16 12.75
N VAL A 192 4.07 9.71 11.53
CA VAL A 192 4.45 8.39 11.04
C VAL A 192 5.96 8.30 10.84
N SER A 193 6.56 9.31 10.21
CA SER A 193 8.01 9.38 10.01
C SER A 193 8.77 9.36 11.35
N ALA A 194 8.32 10.15 12.32
CA ALA A 194 8.89 10.17 13.67
C ALA A 194 8.80 8.80 14.36
N ALA A 195 7.62 8.17 14.35
CA ALA A 195 7.44 6.83 14.94
C ALA A 195 8.32 5.75 14.28
N LEU A 196 8.61 5.88 12.99
CA LEU A 196 9.49 4.96 12.26
C LEU A 196 10.98 5.24 12.50
N ALA A 197 11.35 6.47 12.82
CA ALA A 197 12.74 6.85 13.09
C ALA A 197 13.31 6.06 14.27
N ASP A 198 12.52 5.82 15.31
CA ASP A 198 12.91 5.06 16.51
C ASP A 198 13.28 3.58 16.21
N LEU A 199 12.92 3.07 15.03
CA LEU A 199 13.21 1.71 14.58
C LEU A 199 14.45 1.61 13.69
N ILE A 200 15.01 2.75 13.29
CA ILE A 200 16.16 2.83 12.41
C ILE A 200 17.35 3.22 13.29
N PRO A 201 18.36 2.36 13.46
CA PRO A 201 19.54 2.69 14.24
C PRO A 201 20.16 4.02 13.75
N SER A 202 20.49 4.90 14.68
CA SER A 202 21.38 6.04 14.39
C SER A 202 22.69 5.50 13.85
N VAL A 203 23.13 6.03 12.70
CA VAL A 203 24.41 5.68 12.08
C VAL A 203 25.56 6.29 12.88
#